data_AF-A0A972FIK1-F1
#
_entry.id   AF-A0A972FIK1-F1
#
_cell.length_a   1.000
_cell.length_b   1.000
_cell.length_c   1.000
_cell.angle_alpha   90.00
_cell.angle_beta   90.00
_cell.angle_gamma   90.00
#
_symmetry.space_group_name_H-M   'P 1'
#
loop_
_entity.id
_entity.type
_entity.pdbx_description
1 polymer ?
#
loop_
_entity_poly.entity_id
_entity_poly.type
_entity_poly.pdbx_seq_one_letter_code
_entity_poly.pdbx_strand_id
1 'polypeptide(L)'
;DTDNTKHASFDFYADTDGDGFGFGSLVSVCAVNASTPPAGYSSNNTDCAPSDNTKWQSATLYVDADFDGYTSGASTVTCYGAA
;
A
#
# COMPACT_ATOMS: atom_id res chain seq x y z
N ASP A 1 -21.32 26.01 -14.73
CA ASP A 1 -21.38 24.54 -14.69
C ASP A 1 -21.34 24.16 -13.22
N THR A 2 -22.47 23.75 -12.67
CA THR A 2 -22.75 23.71 -11.22
C THR A 2 -23.18 22.30 -10.81
N ASP A 3 -22.54 21.31 -11.41
CA ASP A 3 -22.86 19.90 -11.19
C ASP A 3 -21.99 19.31 -10.08
N ASN A 4 -22.62 18.97 -8.96
CA ASN A 4 -22.00 18.37 -7.78
C ASN A 4 -21.64 16.88 -7.98
N THR A 5 -21.82 16.35 -9.20
CA THR A 5 -21.44 14.99 -9.62
C THR A 5 -20.27 14.97 -10.60
N LYS A 6 -19.63 16.13 -10.86
CA LYS A 6 -18.43 16.19 -11.70
C LYS A 6 -17.22 15.66 -10.92
N HIS A 7 -17.11 14.34 -10.88
CA HIS A 7 -15.93 13.64 -10.43
C HIS A 7 -14.76 14.06 -11.32
N ALA A 8 -13.79 14.78 -10.74
CA ALA A 8 -12.54 15.06 -11.42
C ALA A 8 -11.68 13.80 -11.42
N SER A 9 -10.78 13.69 -12.39
CA SER A 9 -9.78 12.63 -12.37
C SER A 9 -8.70 13.00 -11.35
N PHE A 10 -8.43 12.08 -10.44
CA PHE A 10 -7.37 12.16 -9.45
C PHE A 10 -6.49 10.91 -9.56
N ASP A 11 -5.24 11.05 -9.14
CA ASP A 11 -4.27 9.98 -9.24
C ASP A 11 -4.22 9.18 -7.93
N PHE A 12 -4.43 7.87 -8.03
CA PHE A 12 -4.42 6.93 -6.90
C PHE A 12 -3.61 5.68 -7.22
N TYR A 13 -3.27 4.90 -6.20
CA TYR A 13 -2.59 3.60 -6.34
C TYR A 13 -3.62 2.47 -6.35
N ALA A 14 -3.36 1.39 -7.09
CA ALA A 14 -4.25 0.25 -7.13
C ALA A 14 -4.20 -0.51 -5.79
N ASP A 15 -5.36 -0.81 -5.22
CA ASP A 15 -5.51 -1.63 -4.01
C ASP A 15 -6.23 -2.91 -4.41
N THR A 16 -5.46 -3.99 -4.60
CA THR A 16 -5.95 -5.25 -5.17
C THR A 16 -6.47 -6.25 -4.15
N ASP A 17 -6.07 -6.14 -2.90
CA ASP A 17 -6.48 -7.04 -1.81
C ASP A 17 -7.45 -6.39 -0.82
N GLY A 18 -7.66 -5.08 -0.91
CA GLY A 18 -8.70 -4.32 -0.23
C GLY A 18 -8.35 -3.97 1.21
N ASP A 19 -7.07 -3.87 1.56
CA ASP A 19 -6.63 -3.45 2.90
C ASP A 19 -6.58 -1.92 3.07
N GLY A 20 -6.83 -1.16 2.00
CA GLY A 20 -6.81 0.30 1.98
C GLY A 20 -5.45 0.89 1.66
N PHE A 21 -4.44 0.08 1.34
CA PHE A 21 -3.13 0.50 0.88
C PHE A 21 -2.94 0.07 -0.57
N GLY A 22 -2.37 0.97 -1.37
CA GLY A 22 -2.18 0.72 -2.78
C GLY A 22 -0.73 0.42 -3.10
N PHE A 23 -0.52 -0.15 -4.27
CA PHE A 23 0.80 -0.49 -4.79
C PHE A 23 1.01 0.04 -6.20
N GLY A 24 2.28 0.10 -6.61
CA GLY A 24 2.68 0.31 -7.99
C GLY A 24 2.71 1.78 -8.40
N SER A 25 2.18 2.06 -9.59
CA SER A 25 2.16 3.40 -10.19
C SER A 25 0.81 4.07 -10.01
N LEU A 26 0.82 5.40 -10.02
CA LEU A 26 -0.39 6.21 -10.00
C LEU A 26 -1.27 5.92 -11.24
N VAL A 27 -2.57 5.77 -11.00
CA VAL A 27 -3.62 5.57 -12.00
C VAL A 27 -4.62 6.69 -11.85
N SER A 28 -4.90 7.39 -12.95
CA SER A 28 -5.88 8.47 -12.96
C SER A 28 -7.29 7.92 -13.03
N VAL A 29 -8.06 8.08 -11.95
CA VAL A 29 -9.44 7.60 -11.84
C VAL A 29 -10.38 8.69 -11.37
N CYS A 30 -11.66 8.52 -11.71
CA CYS A 30 -12.73 9.43 -11.34
C CYS A 30 -12.99 9.33 -9.83
N ALA A 31 -12.87 10.44 -9.09
CA ALA A 31 -13.19 10.46 -7.66
C ALA A 31 -13.85 11.77 -7.24
N VAL A 32 -14.40 11.78 -6.02
CA VAL A 32 -15.00 12.98 -5.43
C VAL A 32 -13.93 14.02 -5.09
N ASN A 33 -12.78 13.58 -4.61
CA ASN A 33 -11.62 14.41 -4.27
C ASN A 33 -10.35 13.54 -4.20
N ALA A 34 -9.17 14.17 -4.12
CA ALA A 34 -7.86 13.50 -4.06
C ALA A 34 -7.61 12.67 -2.77
N SER A 35 -8.50 12.74 -1.78
CA SER A 35 -8.37 12.06 -0.48
C SER A 35 -9.40 10.96 -0.28
N THR A 36 -10.34 10.79 -1.21
CA THR A 36 -11.39 9.76 -1.16
C THR A 36 -11.22 8.86 -2.40
N PRO A 37 -10.29 7.90 -2.35
CA PRO A 37 -10.12 6.96 -3.44
C PRO A 37 -11.41 6.14 -3.66
N PRO A 38 -11.75 5.81 -4.91
CA PRO A 38 -12.81 4.86 -5.20
C PRO A 38 -12.42 3.44 -4.75
N ALA A 39 -13.39 2.53 -4.64
CA ALA A 39 -13.13 1.15 -4.27
C ALA A 39 -12.11 0.48 -5.22
N GLY A 40 -11.14 -0.23 -4.65
CA GLY A 40 -10.01 -0.83 -5.39
C GLY A 40 -8.83 0.13 -5.62
N TYR A 41 -8.83 1.30 -4.96
CA TYR A 41 -7.72 2.25 -5.01
C TYR A 41 -7.40 2.82 -3.62
N SER A 42 -6.18 3.29 -3.45
CA SER A 42 -5.69 3.96 -2.25
C SER A 42 -4.93 5.24 -2.60
N SER A 43 -4.88 6.18 -1.66
CA SER A 43 -4.04 7.39 -1.77
C SER A 43 -2.58 7.16 -1.40
N ASN A 44 -2.24 5.99 -0.86
CA ASN A 44 -0.89 5.63 -0.43
C ASN A 44 -0.30 4.49 -1.27
N ASN A 45 1.04 4.47 -1.37
CA ASN A 45 1.82 3.46 -2.09
C ASN A 45 2.71 2.65 -1.15
N THR A 46 2.17 2.24 0.00
CA THR A 46 2.97 1.54 1.02
C THR A 46 2.78 0.02 0.93
N ASP A 47 1.78 -0.44 0.18
CA ASP A 47 1.51 -1.86 0.05
C ASP A 47 2.65 -2.55 -0.70
N CYS A 48 3.26 -3.49 0.02
CA CYS A 48 4.38 -4.28 -0.47
C CYS A 48 3.98 -5.73 -0.71
N ALA A 49 2.76 -6.13 -0.35
CA ALA A 49 2.21 -7.46 -0.59
C ALA A 49 0.77 -7.34 -1.16
N PRO A 50 0.61 -6.91 -2.43
CA PRO A 50 -0.68 -6.57 -3.06
C PRO A 50 -1.66 -7.72 -3.30
N SER A 51 -1.36 -8.88 -2.74
CA SER A 51 -2.21 -10.06 -2.79
C SER A 51 -2.54 -10.58 -1.38
N ASP A 52 -2.13 -9.87 -0.33
CA ASP A 52 -2.21 -10.26 1.05
C ASP A 52 -2.61 -9.05 1.91
N ASN A 53 -3.92 -8.90 2.08
CA ASN A 53 -4.55 -7.81 2.84
C ASN A 53 -4.17 -7.74 4.33
N THR A 54 -3.30 -8.64 4.79
CA THR A 54 -2.73 -8.61 6.13
C THR A 54 -1.37 -7.92 6.17
N LYS A 55 -0.80 -7.48 5.04
CA LYS A 55 0.56 -6.95 4.94
C LYS A 55 0.66 -5.76 3.98
N TRP A 56 0.93 -4.60 4.54
CA TRP A 56 1.01 -3.32 3.79
C TRP A 56 2.21 -2.46 4.17
N GLN A 57 3.16 -2.99 4.95
CA GLN A 57 4.36 -2.28 5.37
C GLN A 57 5.59 -3.11 5.11
N SER A 58 6.66 -2.46 4.64
CA SER A 58 7.96 -3.08 4.47
C SER A 58 8.92 -2.63 5.58
N ALA A 59 9.55 -3.59 6.25
CA ALA A 59 10.66 -3.32 7.17
C ALA A 59 11.86 -4.14 6.77
N THR A 60 13.03 -3.56 7.00
CA THR A 60 14.28 -4.31 6.95
C THR A 60 14.38 -5.09 8.25
N LEU A 61 14.09 -6.38 8.20
CA LEU A 61 14.23 -7.29 9.34
C LEU A 61 15.57 -8.00 9.24
N TYR A 62 16.19 -8.20 10.40
CA TYR A 62 17.41 -8.98 10.51
C TYR A 62 17.03 -10.39 10.97
N VAL A 63 17.48 -11.40 10.23
CA VAL A 63 17.32 -12.79 10.63
C VAL A 63 18.49 -13.14 11.54
N ASP A 64 18.20 -13.33 12.81
CA ASP A 64 19.11 -13.96 13.77
C ASP A 64 18.99 -15.49 13.59
N ALA A 65 19.98 -16.09 12.94
CA ALA A 65 19.94 -17.49 12.53
C ALA A 65 20.41 -18.45 13.64
N ASP A 66 21.22 -17.96 14.58
CA ASP A 66 21.82 -18.70 15.69
C ASP A 66 21.27 -18.29 17.06
N PHE A 67 20.29 -17.38 17.09
CA PHE A 67 19.56 -16.90 18.27
C PHE A 67 20.47 -16.28 19.34
N ASP A 68 21.58 -15.69 18.93
CA ASP A 68 22.58 -15.10 19.83
C ASP A 68 22.36 -13.59 20.08
N GLY A 69 21.36 -13.01 19.42
CA GLY A 69 21.02 -11.59 19.49
C GLY A 69 21.83 -10.69 18.57
N TYR A 70 22.72 -11.25 17.74
CA TYR A 70 23.52 -10.55 16.75
C TYR A 70 23.17 -11.02 15.33
N THR A 71 23.40 -10.15 14.36
CA THR A 71 23.02 -10.40 12.98
C THR A 71 24.29 -10.41 12.15
N SER A 72 24.61 -11.50 11.46
CA SER A 72 25.83 -11.61 10.63
C SER A 72 25.73 -10.88 9.27
N GLY A 73 24.69 -10.05 9.08
CA GLY A 73 24.64 -9.04 8.01
C GLY A 73 23.63 -9.29 6.89
N ALA A 74 22.85 -10.38 6.93
CA ALA A 74 21.76 -10.57 5.99
C ALA A 74 20.49 -9.85 6.51
N SER A 75 20.21 -8.68 5.96
CA SER A 75 18.92 -8.02 6.15
C SER A 75 17.97 -8.38 5.00
N THR A 76 16.72 -8.66 5.34
CA THR A 76 15.67 -9.00 4.37
C THR A 76 14.58 -7.95 4.49
N VAL A 77 14.19 -7.37 3.35
CA VAL A 77 13.01 -6.52 3.30
C VAL A 77 11.80 -7.45 3.38
N THR A 78 11.18 -7.47 4.56
CA THR A 78 10.02 -8.29 4.83
C THR A 78 8.77 -7.42 4.83
N CYS A 79 7.76 -7.89 4.12
CA CYS A 79 6.41 -7.35 4.22
C CYS A 79 5.70 -7.86 5.46
N TYR A 80 5.15 -6.95 6.23
CA TYR A 80 4.42 -7.23 7.45
C TYR A 80 3.24 -6.27 7.61
N GLY A 81 2.31 -6.67 8.47
CA GLY A 81 1.09 -5.96 8.81
C GLY A 81 0.28 -6.86 9.75
N ALA A 82 -0.79 -6.32 10.32
CA ALA A 82 -1.66 -7.04 11.24
C ALA A 82 -3.11 -6.61 11.02
N ALA A 83 -3.91 -7.48 10.39
CA ALA A 83 -5.33 -7.25 10.09
C ALA A 83 -6.15 -6.71 11.28
#